data_AF-A0A2H6F755-F1
#
_entry.id   AF-A0A2H6F755-F1
#
_cell.length_a   1.000
_cell.length_b   1.000
_cell.length_c   1.000
_cell.angle_alpha   90.00
_cell.angle_beta   90.00
_cell.angle_gamma   90.00
#
_symmetry.space_group_name_H-M   'P 1'
#
loop_
_entity.id
_entity.type
_entity.pdbx_description
1 polymer ?
#
loop_
_entity_poly.entity_id
_entity_poly.type
_entity_poly.pdbx_seq_one_letter_code
_entity_poly.pdbx_strand_id
1 'polypeptide(L)'
;MTLFKKIPVTFADKDYEIRVLYDDASIHVIAFLNNHPANGYRYQIKIPTEFDVERVLGTDVVEELVEMSKNDIIEKRWENLLKVMHENKQRK
;
A
#
# COMPACT_ATOMS: atom_id res chain seq x y z
N MET A 1 -11.47 10.23 1.01
CA MET A 1 -11.27 8.80 1.29
C MET A 1 -11.47 8.56 2.77
N THR A 2 -12.31 7.59 3.08
CA THR A 2 -12.62 7.11 4.43
C THR A 2 -11.61 6.04 4.82
N LEU A 3 -11.19 6.02 6.08
CA LEU A 3 -10.34 4.98 6.62
C LEU A 3 -11.19 3.78 7.03
N PHE A 4 -10.93 2.62 6.43
CA PHE A 4 -11.57 1.36 6.80
C PHE A 4 -10.82 0.64 7.92
N LYS A 5 -9.53 0.33 7.72
CA LYS A 5 -8.70 -0.33 8.74
C LYS A 5 -7.24 0.10 8.70
N LYS A 6 -6.58 -0.06 9.85
CA LYS A 6 -5.16 0.15 10.07
C LYS A 6 -4.53 -1.16 10.57
N ILE A 7 -3.38 -1.52 10.00
CA ILE A 7 -2.68 -2.75 10.34
C ILE A 7 -1.24 -2.38 10.69
N PRO A 8 -0.81 -2.57 11.95
CA PRO A 8 0.55 -2.29 12.36
C PRO A 8 1.50 -3.33 11.78
N VAL A 9 2.69 -2.88 11.35
CA VAL A 9 3.76 -3.73 10.82
C VAL A 9 5.09 -3.22 11.36
N THR A 10 5.74 -3.99 12.22
CA THR A 10 7.08 -3.66 12.71
C THR A 10 8.12 -4.41 11.89
N PHE A 11 9.05 -3.67 11.27
CA PHE A 11 10.15 -4.25 10.49
C PHE A 11 11.38 -3.35 10.55
N ALA A 12 12.56 -3.94 10.80
CA ALA A 12 13.84 -3.23 10.89
C ALA A 12 13.79 -2.00 11.83
N ASP A 13 13.27 -2.20 13.04
CA ASP A 13 13.11 -1.19 14.10
C ASP A 13 12.29 0.04 13.70
N LYS A 14 11.42 -0.12 12.71
CA LYS A 14 10.46 0.89 12.26
C LYS A 14 9.05 0.35 12.36
N ASP A 15 8.16 1.22 12.84
CA ASP A 15 6.74 0.95 12.95
C ASP A 15 6.00 1.54 11.74
N TYR A 16 5.61 0.65 10.84
CA TYR A 16 4.77 0.96 9.70
C TYR A 16 3.30 0.75 10.03
N GLU A 17 2.43 1.40 9.26
CA GLU A 17 1.00 1.24 9.31
C GLU A 17 0.47 1.05 7.89
N ILE A 18 -0.10 -0.11 7.60
CA ILE A 18 -0.85 -0.31 6.36
C ILE A 18 -2.26 0.20 6.57
N ARG A 19 -2.68 1.14 5.72
CA ARG A 19 -4.02 1.71 5.73
C ARG A 19 -4.80 1.19 4.54
N VAL A 20 -5.99 0.68 4.82
CA VAL A 20 -7.02 0.45 3.80
C VAL A 20 -7.95 1.66 3.83
N LEU A 21 -7.96 2.40 2.72
CA LEU A 21 -8.75 3.60 2.51
C LEU A 21 -9.74 3.33 1.38
N TYR A 22 -10.90 3.98 1.39
CA TYR A 22 -11.86 3.84 0.31
C TYR A 22 -12.64 5.12 0.03
N ASP A 23 -13.25 5.17 -1.13
CA ASP A 23 -14.32 6.08 -1.50
C ASP A 23 -15.34 5.31 -2.35
N ASP A 24 -16.37 5.99 -2.85
CA ASP A 24 -17.49 5.38 -3.56
C ASP A 24 -17.07 4.58 -4.81
N ALA A 25 -15.86 4.79 -5.34
CA ALA A 25 -15.40 4.18 -6.58
C ALA A 25 -14.06 3.43 -6.46
N SER A 26 -13.44 3.40 -5.28
CA SER A 26 -12.11 2.82 -5.15
C SER A 26 -11.74 2.38 -3.75
N ILE A 27 -10.86 1.38 -3.70
CA ILE A 27 -10.19 0.91 -2.49
C ILE A 27 -8.69 1.09 -2.69
N HIS A 28 -8.01 1.60 -1.67
CA HIS A 28 -6.59 1.89 -1.64
C HIS A 28 -5.92 1.18 -0.48
N VAL A 29 -4.79 0.53 -0.76
CA VAL A 29 -3.91 -0.05 0.27
C VAL A 29 -2.55 0.61 0.18
N ILE A 30 -2.13 1.26 1.27
CA ILE A 30 -0.92 2.09 1.31
C ILE A 30 -0.18 1.86 2.62
N ALA A 31 1.14 1.65 2.55
CA ALA A 31 2.01 1.63 3.72
C ALA A 31 2.44 3.04 4.13
N PHE A 32 2.32 3.34 5.43
CA PHE A 32 2.76 4.58 6.04
C PHE A 32 3.87 4.33 7.07
N LEU A 33 4.77 5.29 7.21
CA LEU A 33 5.76 5.41 8.28
C LEU A 33 5.70 6.85 8.78
N ASN A 34 5.50 7.07 10.08
CA ASN A 34 5.36 8.42 10.65
C ASN A 34 4.32 9.30 9.92
N ASN A 35 3.14 8.72 9.59
CA ASN A 35 2.07 9.38 8.82
C ASN A 35 2.43 9.78 7.37
N HIS A 36 3.56 9.34 6.83
CA HIS A 36 3.92 9.55 5.42
C HIS A 36 3.93 8.23 4.64
N PRO A 37 3.49 8.19 3.37
CA PRO A 37 3.65 7.00 2.53
C PRO A 37 5.11 6.55 2.44
N ALA A 38 5.37 5.27 2.64
CA ALA A 38 6.72 4.80 2.96
C ALA A 38 7.33 3.80 1.96
N ASN A 39 6.51 2.92 1.37
CA ASN A 39 7.00 1.84 0.51
C ASN A 39 6.96 2.18 -0.99
N GLY A 40 6.69 3.43 -1.39
CA GLY A 40 6.67 3.84 -2.80
C GLY A 40 5.57 3.21 -3.68
N TYR A 41 4.78 2.28 -3.15
CA TYR A 41 3.69 1.59 -3.85
C TYR A 41 2.33 2.01 -3.29
N ARG A 42 1.33 1.99 -4.15
CA ARG A 42 -0.09 2.16 -3.80
C ARG A 42 -0.86 1.12 -4.59
N TYR A 43 -1.47 0.18 -3.90
CA TYR A 43 -2.41 -0.71 -4.54
C TYR A 43 -3.78 -0.04 -4.61
N GLN A 44 -4.44 -0.20 -5.75
CA GLN A 44 -5.76 0.37 -5.99
C GLN A 44 -6.64 -0.66 -6.69
N ILE A 45 -7.86 -0.80 -6.18
CA ILE A 45 -8.97 -1.45 -6.88
C ILE A 45 -9.93 -0.35 -7.29
N LYS A 46 -10.34 -0.33 -8.55
CA LYS A 46 -11.44 0.51 -9.03
C LYS A 46 -12.72 -0.31 -9.05
N ILE A 47 -13.77 0.19 -8.42
CA ILE A 47 -15.07 -0.45 -8.32
C ILE A 47 -16.02 0.24 -9.29
N PRO A 48 -16.69 -0.49 -10.20
CA PRO A 48 -17.72 0.09 -11.04
C PRO A 48 -18.85 0.69 -10.19
N THR A 49 -19.43 1.80 -10.62
CA THR A 49 -20.42 2.59 -9.85
C THR A 49 -21.72 1.84 -9.53
N GLU A 50 -21.96 0.69 -10.15
CA GLU A 50 -23.11 -0.18 -9.89
C GLU A 50 -22.92 -1.10 -8.68
N PHE A 51 -21.70 -1.18 -8.13
CA PHE A 51 -21.37 -2.00 -6.97
C PHE A 51 -21.10 -1.14 -5.73
N ASP A 52 -21.52 -1.66 -4.58
CA ASP A 52 -21.26 -1.08 -3.27
C ASP A 52 -19.83 -1.44 -2.81
N VAL A 53 -18.97 -0.43 -2.70
CA VAL A 53 -17.58 -0.58 -2.27
C VAL A 53 -17.47 -1.22 -0.89
N GLU A 54 -18.41 -0.96 0.02
CA GLU A 54 -18.33 -1.46 1.40
C GLU A 54 -18.46 -2.98 1.45
N ARG A 55 -19.17 -3.58 0.49
CA ARG A 55 -19.27 -5.04 0.34
C ARG A 55 -17.97 -5.70 -0.10
N VAL A 56 -17.05 -4.93 -0.68
CA VAL A 56 -15.77 -5.43 -1.20
C VAL A 56 -14.65 -5.28 -0.16
N LEU A 57 -14.76 -4.33 0.79
CA LEU A 57 -13.70 -4.03 1.77
C LEU A 57 -13.23 -5.23 2.61
N GLY A 58 -14.14 -6.15 2.92
CA GLY A 58 -13.87 -7.34 3.73
C GLY A 58 -13.52 -8.61 2.95
N THR A 59 -13.30 -8.50 1.64
CA THR A 59 -13.01 -9.66 0.79
C THR A 59 -11.54 -10.06 0.83
N ASP A 60 -11.26 -11.33 0.52
CA ASP A 60 -9.90 -11.88 0.46
C ASP A 60 -9.00 -11.10 -0.52
N VAL A 61 -9.56 -10.56 -1.60
CA VAL A 61 -8.83 -9.74 -2.58
C VAL A 61 -8.22 -8.49 -1.93
N VAL A 62 -8.94 -7.85 -1.00
CA VAL A 62 -8.41 -6.68 -0.27
C VAL A 62 -7.32 -7.11 0.71
N GLU A 63 -7.46 -8.29 1.33
CA GLU A 63 -6.44 -8.85 2.22
C GLU A 63 -5.16 -9.23 1.45
N GLU A 64 -5.28 -9.77 0.24
CA GLU A 64 -4.13 -10.02 -0.63
C GLU A 64 -3.34 -8.74 -0.91
N LEU A 65 -4.01 -7.62 -1.18
CA LEU A 65 -3.33 -6.32 -1.37
C LEU A 65 -2.65 -5.82 -0.10
N VAL A 66 -3.21 -6.11 1.07
CA VAL A 66 -2.57 -5.84 2.36
C VAL A 66 -1.30 -6.66 2.49
N GLU A 67 -1.35 -7.96 2.21
CA GLU A 67 -0.17 -8.84 2.27
C GLU A 67 0.91 -8.42 1.26
N MET A 68 0.52 -8.04 0.04
CA MET A 68 1.45 -7.47 -0.94
C MET A 68 2.14 -6.21 -0.39
N SER A 69 1.38 -5.30 0.23
CA SER A 69 1.94 -4.09 0.84
C SER A 69 2.85 -4.39 2.04
N LYS A 70 2.59 -5.45 2.82
CA LYS A 70 3.52 -5.92 3.87
C LYS A 70 4.81 -6.43 3.25
N ASN A 71 4.69 -7.27 2.23
CA ASN A 71 5.82 -7.89 1.55
C ASN A 71 6.72 -6.85 0.87
N ASP A 72 6.15 -5.78 0.30
CA ASP A 72 6.94 -4.68 -0.26
C ASP A 72 7.90 -4.04 0.76
N ILE A 73 7.45 -3.89 2.01
CA ILE A 73 8.25 -3.36 3.12
C ILE A 73 9.35 -4.36 3.50
N ILE A 74 8.96 -5.63 3.71
CA ILE A 74 9.86 -6.70 4.16
C ILE A 74 10.96 -6.95 3.12
N GLU A 75 10.59 -7.01 1.85
CA GLU A 75 11.49 -7.23 0.72
C GLU A 75 12.25 -5.97 0.29
N LYS A 76 11.96 -4.81 0.89
CA LYS A 76 12.59 -3.51 0.61
C LYS A 76 12.52 -3.15 -0.88
N ARG A 77 11.37 -3.41 -1.50
CA ARG A 77 11.19 -3.26 -2.97
C ARG A 77 11.43 -1.82 -3.42
N TRP A 78 10.99 -0.86 -2.62
CA TRP A 78 11.19 0.57 -2.89
C TRP A 78 12.66 0.96 -2.85
N GLU A 79 13.38 0.56 -1.81
CA GLU A 79 14.80 0.83 -1.66
C GLU A 79 15.60 0.19 -2.81
N ASN A 80 15.20 -1.00 -3.25
CA ASN A 80 15.82 -1.66 -4.40
C ASN A 80 15.56 -0.88 -5.70
N LEU A 81 14.32 -0.38 -5.91
CA LEU A 81 14.00 0.47 -7.06
C LEU A 81 14.79 1.79 -7.03
N LEU A 82 14.92 2.42 -5.85
CA LEU A 82 15.71 3.64 -5.68
C LEU A 82 17.18 3.45 -6.05
N LYS A 83 17.79 2.30 -5.71
CA LYS A 83 19.16 1.97 -6.13
C LYS A 83 19.29 1.94 -7.65
N VAL A 84 18.38 1.24 -8.33
CA VAL A 84 18.37 1.15 -9.80
C VAL A 84 18.17 2.53 -10.45
N MET A 85 17.27 3.35 -9.91
CA MET A 85 17.05 4.72 -10.40
C MET A 85 18.31 5.59 -10.24
N HIS A 86 19.04 5.45 -9.13
CA HIS A 86 20.27 6.19 -8.89
C HIS A 86 21.40 5.77 -9.85
N GLU A 87 21.59 4.47 -10.05
CA GLU A 87 22.58 3.94 -11.01
C GLU A 87 22.31 4.43 -12.44
N ASN A 88 21.05 4.44 -12.86
CA ASN A 88 20.68 4.91 -14.19
C ASN A 88 20.85 6.43 -14.37
N LYS A 89 20.82 7.21 -13.28
CA LYS A 89 21.07 8.65 -13.30
C LYS A 89 22.55 8.97 -13.53
N GLN A 90 23.47 8.13 -13.03
CA GLN A 90 24.91 8.32 -13.18
C GLN A 90 25.47 7.87 -14.54
N ARG A 91 24.68 7.12 -15.33
CA ARG A 91 25.05 6.66 -16.69
C ARG A 91 24.73 7.68 -17.79
N LYS A 92 24.17 8.84 -17.45
CA LYS A 92 23.90 9.96 -18.37
C LYS A 92 24.94 11.04 -18.19
#